data_AF-A0A8X8B8U5-F1
#
_entry.id   AF-A0A8X8B8U5-F1
#
_cell.length_a   1.000
_cell.length_b   1.000
_cell.length_c   1.000
_cell.angle_alpha   90.00
_cell.angle_beta   90.00
_cell.angle_gamma   90.00
#
_symmetry.space_group_name_H-M   'P 1'
#
loop_
_entity.id
_entity.type
_entity.pdbx_description
1 polymer ?
#
loop_
_entity_poly.entity_id
_entity_poly.type
_entity_poly.pdbx_seq_one_letter_code
_entity_poly.pdbx_strand_id
1 'polypeptide(L)'
;MDSGTFDEYGGVEHGEYCFQHYTSSENCLSAFQAPGDPSVVLGGFSGNSYSEATAFVITYPVNNAIGDQCVYNDNEIRSFF
;
A
#
# COMPACT_ATOMS: atom_id res chain seq x y z
N MET A 1 -2.88 9.31 -7.98
CA MET A 1 -2.57 8.03 -8.64
C MET A 1 -2.45 8.32 -10.13
N ASP A 2 -1.31 7.99 -10.73
CA ASP A 2 -1.18 8.04 -12.19
C ASP A 2 -2.04 6.95 -12.81
N SER A 3 -2.77 7.27 -13.88
CA SER A 3 -3.82 6.41 -14.43
C SER A 3 -3.27 5.46 -15.50
N GLY A 4 -2.05 4.94 -15.30
CA GLY A 4 -1.45 3.95 -16.19
C GLY A 4 -2.29 2.66 -16.22
N THR A 5 -2.27 1.98 -17.36
CA THR A 5 -3.00 0.71 -17.49
C THR A 5 -2.29 -0.40 -16.70
N PHE A 6 -3.03 -1.44 -16.28
CA PHE A 6 -2.46 -2.60 -15.56
C PHE A 6 -1.29 -3.24 -16.34
N ASP A 7 -1.37 -3.25 -17.67
CA ASP A 7 -0.34 -3.76 -18.57
C ASP A 7 0.92 -2.87 -18.58
N GLU A 8 0.75 -1.55 -18.42
CA GLU A 8 1.85 -0.58 -18.31
C GLU A 8 2.66 -0.76 -17.02
N TYR A 9 1.99 -1.19 -15.95
CA TYR A 9 2.62 -1.51 -14.66
C TYR A 9 3.14 -2.95 -14.61
N GLY A 10 3.19 -3.68 -15.73
CA GLY A 10 3.76 -5.04 -15.80
C GLY A 10 2.90 -6.15 -15.18
N GLY A 11 1.62 -5.86 -14.91
CA GLY A 11 0.61 -6.84 -14.52
C GLY A 11 0.94 -7.68 -13.27
N VAL A 12 0.50 -8.94 -13.26
CA VAL A 12 0.69 -9.87 -12.12
C VAL A 12 2.17 -10.16 -11.86
N GLU A 13 2.97 -10.22 -12.93
CA GLU A 13 4.41 -10.50 -12.88
C GLU A 13 5.16 -9.40 -12.13
N HIS A 14 4.79 -8.14 -12.35
CA HIS A 14 5.33 -7.01 -11.59
C HIS A 14 4.93 -7.08 -10.12
N GLY A 15 3.67 -7.43 -9.82
CA GLY A 15 3.20 -7.63 -8.45
C GLY A 15 4.03 -8.69 -7.72
N GLU A 16 4.22 -9.86 -8.34
CA GLU A 16 5.03 -10.94 -7.78
C GLU A 16 6.49 -10.52 -7.56
N TYR A 17 7.09 -9.87 -8.55
CA TYR A 17 8.45 -9.33 -8.43
C TYR A 17 8.58 -8.35 -7.27
N CYS A 18 7.62 -7.43 -7.14
CA CYS A 18 7.63 -6.43 -6.08
C CYS A 18 7.42 -7.03 -4.69
N PHE A 19 6.59 -8.07 -4.54
CA PHE A 19 6.46 -8.74 -3.25
C PHE A 19 7.77 -9.44 -2.84
N GLN A 20 8.53 -9.97 -3.79
CA GLN A 20 9.83 -10.60 -3.52
C GLN A 20 10.95 -9.57 -3.25
N HIS A 21 10.84 -8.35 -3.77
CA HIS A 21 11.89 -7.32 -3.72
C HIS A 21 11.45 -6.02 -3.02
N TYR A 22 10.46 -6.09 -2.13
CA TYR A 22 9.80 -4.92 -1.54
C TYR A 22 10.76 -3.97 -0.80
N THR A 23 11.91 -4.44 -0.32
CA THR A 23 12.94 -3.62 0.36
C THR A 23 14.10 -3.19 -0.53
N SER A 24 14.28 -3.80 -1.70
CA SER A 24 15.49 -3.68 -2.51
C SER A 24 15.28 -3.03 -3.87
N SER A 25 14.03 -2.77 -4.28
CA SER A 25 13.70 -2.17 -5.56
C SER A 25 12.96 -0.85 -5.39
N GLU A 26 13.57 0.24 -5.87
CA GLU A 26 12.95 1.58 -5.88
C GLU A 26 11.72 1.64 -6.81
N ASN A 27 11.61 0.71 -7.75
CA ASN A 27 10.46 0.61 -8.66
C ASN A 27 9.22 0.00 -8.00
N CYS A 28 9.34 -0.52 -6.77
CA CYS A 28 8.28 -1.18 -6.03
C CYS A 28 7.77 -0.36 -4.84
N LEU A 29 8.07 0.94 -4.84
CA LEU A 29 7.58 1.83 -3.81
C LEU A 29 6.08 2.09 -4.00
N SER A 30 5.36 2.16 -2.89
CA SER A 30 3.96 2.60 -2.87
C SER A 30 3.83 4.04 -3.36
N ALA A 31 2.59 4.50 -3.58
CA ALA A 31 2.31 5.89 -3.91
C ALA A 31 2.81 6.90 -2.85
N PHE A 32 3.09 6.45 -1.63
CA PHE A 32 3.68 7.24 -0.55
C PHE A 32 5.22 7.16 -0.50
N GLN A 33 5.85 6.63 -1.56
CA GLN A 33 7.30 6.47 -1.70
C GLN A 33 7.95 5.60 -0.61
N ALA A 34 7.16 4.71 -0.01
CA ALA A 34 7.60 3.78 1.01
C ALA A 34 7.46 2.32 0.52
N PRO A 35 8.31 1.39 0.99
CA PRO A 35 8.17 -0.03 0.74
C PRO A 35 6.76 -0.56 1.05
N GLY A 36 6.14 -1.27 0.11
CA GLY A 36 4.88 -1.98 0.33
C GLY A 36 5.15 -3.38 0.87
N ASP A 37 5.25 -3.53 2.19
CA ASP A 37 5.51 -4.83 2.82
C ASP A 37 4.40 -5.86 2.48
N PRO A 38 4.72 -7.04 1.91
CA PRO A 38 3.73 -8.06 1.56
C PRO A 38 2.84 -8.47 2.74
N SER A 39 3.38 -8.47 3.96
CA SER A 39 2.65 -8.86 5.18
C SER A 39 1.58 -7.85 5.61
N VAL A 40 1.61 -6.62 5.10
CA VAL A 40 0.57 -5.59 5.38
C VAL A 40 -0.50 -5.51 4.29
N VAL A 41 -0.30 -6.16 3.15
CA VAL A 41 -1.23 -6.14 1.99
C VAL A 41 -1.73 -7.51 1.55
N LEU A 42 -1.08 -8.61 1.95
CA LEU A 42 -1.48 -9.99 1.65
C LEU A 42 -1.73 -10.79 2.94
N GLY A 43 -2.59 -11.80 2.83
CA GLY A 43 -2.87 -12.73 3.93
C GLY A 43 -3.02 -14.17 3.46
N GLY A 44 -2.80 -15.11 4.40
CA GLY A 44 -3.02 -16.55 4.16
C GLY A 44 -1.97 -17.24 3.30
N PHE A 45 -0.71 -16.77 3.35
CA PHE A 45 0.45 -17.41 2.74
C PHE A 45 1.40 -17.96 3.82
N SER A 46 2.36 -18.82 3.43
CA SER A 46 3.39 -19.35 4.32
C SER A 46 4.78 -18.86 3.91
N GLY A 47 5.59 -18.42 4.88
CA GLY A 47 6.95 -17.96 4.63
C GLY A 47 6.98 -16.80 3.63
N ASN A 48 7.66 -17.01 2.50
CA ASN A 48 7.79 -16.03 1.42
C ASN A 48 6.96 -16.41 0.16
N SER A 49 6.03 -17.36 0.28
CA SER A 49 5.17 -17.80 -0.83
C SER A 49 4.02 -16.82 -1.08
N TYR A 50 4.33 -15.57 -1.44
CA TYR A 50 3.33 -14.51 -1.59
C TYR A 50 2.30 -14.79 -2.71
N SER A 51 2.68 -15.56 -3.73
CA SER A 51 1.76 -16.02 -4.79
C SER A 51 0.70 -17.01 -4.31
N GLU A 52 0.88 -17.62 -3.14
CA GLU A 52 -0.10 -18.50 -2.49
C GLU A 52 -1.06 -17.72 -1.57
N ALA A 53 -0.96 -16.39 -1.49
CA ALA A 53 -1.85 -15.58 -0.68
C ALA A 53 -3.32 -15.79 -1.11
N THR A 54 -4.20 -15.88 -0.12
CA THR A 54 -5.64 -16.14 -0.31
C THR A 54 -6.51 -14.93 -0.02
N ALA A 55 -5.91 -13.85 0.50
CA ALA A 55 -6.60 -12.61 0.81
C ALA A 55 -5.73 -11.39 0.52
N PHE A 56 -6.39 -10.30 0.09
CA PHE A 56 -5.82 -8.96 0.08
C PHE A 56 -6.28 -8.19 1.32
N VAL A 57 -5.36 -7.42 1.92
CA VAL A 57 -5.63 -6.55 3.06
C VAL A 57 -5.47 -5.10 2.59
N ILE A 58 -6.52 -4.30 2.77
CA ILE A 58 -6.48 -2.87 2.46
C ILE A 58 -6.55 -2.10 3.78
N THR A 59 -5.50 -1.32 4.04
CA THR A 59 -5.37 -0.53 5.26
C THR A 59 -5.38 0.95 4.94
N TYR A 60 -6.29 1.70 5.55
CA TYR A 60 -6.35 3.16 5.48
C TYR A 60 -5.92 3.75 6.82
N PRO A 61 -4.64 4.12 7.00
CA PRO A 61 -4.18 4.71 8.24
C PRO A 61 -4.83 6.08 8.44
N VAL A 62 -5.26 6.36 9.66
CA VAL A 62 -5.80 7.67 10.07
C VAL A 62 -4.92 8.28 11.14
N ASN A 63 -4.79 9.61 11.12
CA ASN A 63 -4.06 10.33 12.15
C ASN A 63 -4.81 10.21 13.49
N ASN A 64 -4.15 9.67 14.51
CA ASN A 64 -4.68 9.65 15.86
C ASN A 64 -4.34 10.97 16.59
N ALA A 65 -5.29 11.89 16.64
CA ALA A 65 -5.13 13.17 17.35
C ALA A 65 -5.54 13.04 18.83
N ILE A 66 -4.59 13.16 19.76
CA ILE A 66 -4.83 13.12 21.22
C ILE A 66 -4.86 14.56 21.77
N GLY A 67 -5.94 15.34 21.53
CA GLY A 67 -6.29 16.69 22.11
C GLY A 67 -5.23 17.83 22.05
N ASP A 68 -5.48 19.15 21.93
CA ASP A 68 -6.64 20.04 21.74
C ASP A 68 -6.71 20.53 20.27
N GLN A 69 -6.88 19.61 19.32
CA GLN A 69 -7.07 19.97 17.91
C GLN A 69 -8.31 19.34 17.27
N CYS A 70 -9.28 18.92 18.10
CA CYS A 70 -10.68 18.96 17.69
C CYS A 70 -11.18 20.41 17.66
N VAL A 71 -10.40 21.35 17.11
CA VAL A 71 -10.96 22.61 16.64
C VAL A 71 -11.64 22.25 15.34
N TYR A 72 -12.97 22.18 15.39
CA TYR A 72 -13.83 22.07 14.22
C TYR A 72 -13.67 23.35 13.38
N ASN A 73 -12.54 23.44 12.66
CA ASN A 73 -12.41 24.31 11.52
C ASN A 73 -12.90 23.49 10.33
N ASP A 74 -14.11 23.79 9.88
CA ASP A 74 -14.89 23.12 8.83
C ASP A 74 -14.21 22.98 7.45
N ASN A 75 -12.89 23.07 7.31
CA ASN A 75 -12.23 23.20 6.00
C ASN A 75 -11.01 22.32 5.73
N GLU A 76 -10.58 21.40 6.60
CA GLU A 76 -9.50 20.46 6.23
C GLU A 76 -9.73 19.03 6.74
N ILE A 77 -10.88 18.44 6.42
CA ILE A 77 -10.83 17.01 6.05
C ILE A 77 -10.14 16.95 4.70
N ARG A 78 -8.81 17.03 4.70
CA ARG A 78 -8.01 16.57 3.57
C ARG A 78 -8.21 15.07 3.50
N SER A 79 -9.27 14.71 2.79
CA SER A 79 -9.42 13.38 2.23
C SER A 79 -8.15 13.12 1.43
N PHE A 80 -7.32 12.21 1.93
CA PHE A 80 -6.15 11.73 1.20
C PHE A 80 -6.67 10.79 0.10
N PHE A 81 -7.20 11.39 -0.98
CA PHE A 81 -7.36 10.78 -2.28
C PHE A 81 -6.65 11.65 -3.32
#